data_AF-A0AAV8R908-F1
#
_entry.id   AF-A0AAV8R908-F1
#
_cell.length_a   1.000
_cell.length_b   1.000
_cell.length_c   1.000
_cell.angle_alpha   90.00
_cell.angle_beta   90.00
_cell.angle_gamma   90.00
#
_symmetry.space_group_name_H-M   'P 1'
#
loop_
_entity.id
_entity.type
_entity.pdbx_description
1 polymer ?
#
loop_
_entity_poly.entity_id
_entity_poly.type
_entity_poly.pdbx_seq_one_letter_code
_entity_poly.pdbx_strand_id
1 'polypeptide(L)'
;MAAAAENGDGDDEQLALEVTVLSAESLRNRSSPLLPGRRLRPYVILSFPAAACNRGQLAPIYRTRVDEGGAHHPTWHDTLRAPMDASFLRGGEQGRGKAGGAAVHVSVLSKRPLRGPARLGWCEIPSCDIVDGLWPPSVRRRLSYALRHPCHGGHSHGVIHMAVRLLGPHLERLARPSPRPAPEPGWYVTAIGIPAAAPAAAFLLPESGTHVPYWRR
;
A
#
# COMPACT_ATOMS: atom_id res chain seq x y z
N MET A 1 51.72 -10.86 12.32
CA MET A 1 50.80 -12.00 12.44
C MET A 1 49.77 -11.61 13.48
N ALA A 2 48.66 -11.02 13.04
CA ALA A 2 47.61 -10.48 13.90
C ALA A 2 46.27 -10.96 13.34
N ALA A 3 45.43 -11.44 14.26
CA ALA A 3 44.28 -12.29 14.05
C ALA A 3 43.21 -11.66 13.15
N ALA A 4 42.67 -12.50 12.26
CA ALA A 4 41.44 -12.27 11.54
C ALA A 4 40.28 -12.19 12.55
N ALA A 5 39.58 -11.06 12.57
CA ALA A 5 38.25 -10.99 13.14
C ALA A 5 37.27 -11.52 12.08
N GLU A 6 37.02 -12.82 12.10
CA GLU A 6 35.76 -13.37 11.61
C GLU A 6 34.64 -12.85 12.50
N ASN A 7 34.02 -11.73 12.09
CA ASN A 7 32.68 -11.40 12.57
C ASN A 7 31.70 -12.19 11.71
N GLY A 8 31.46 -13.43 12.11
CA GLY A 8 30.22 -14.13 11.79
C GLY A 8 29.08 -13.43 12.53
N ASP A 9 28.52 -12.39 11.93
CA ASP A 9 27.25 -11.83 12.35
C ASP A 9 26.18 -12.67 11.65
N GLY A 10 25.67 -13.67 12.36
CA GLY A 10 24.45 -14.34 11.97
C GLY A 10 23.35 -13.29 11.97
N ASP A 11 23.06 -12.74 10.79
CA ASP A 11 21.81 -12.06 10.49
C ASP A 11 20.68 -13.09 10.68
N ASP A 12 20.35 -13.41 11.93
CA ASP A 12 19.15 -14.14 12.30
C ASP A 12 18.01 -13.46 11.56
N GLU A 13 17.44 -14.21 10.62
CA GLU A 13 16.58 -13.69 9.57
C GLU A 13 15.42 -12.91 10.19
N GLN A 14 15.57 -11.59 10.31
CA GLN A 14 14.53 -10.79 10.94
C GLN A 14 13.49 -10.44 9.89
N LEU A 15 12.22 -10.55 10.26
CA LEU A 15 11.10 -10.11 9.43
C LEU A 15 11.38 -8.67 8.95
N ALA A 16 11.19 -8.42 7.67
CA ALA A 16 11.45 -7.12 7.06
C ALA A 16 10.41 -6.82 5.99
N LEU A 17 10.05 -5.55 5.86
CA LEU A 17 9.22 -5.07 4.76
C LEU A 17 10.14 -4.40 3.74
N GLU A 18 10.11 -4.91 2.52
CA GLU A 18 10.75 -4.30 1.37
C GLU A 18 9.72 -3.49 0.59
N VAL A 19 10.02 -2.21 0.37
CA VAL A 19 9.21 -1.28 -0.40
C VAL A 19 10.06 -0.69 -1.52
N THR A 20 9.73 -1.04 -2.77
CA THR A 20 10.26 -0.37 -3.95
C THR A 20 9.34 0.77 -4.36
N VAL A 21 9.81 2.01 -4.26
CA VAL A 21 9.07 3.18 -4.72
C VAL A 21 9.30 3.32 -6.23
N LEU A 22 8.25 3.12 -7.04
CA LEU A 22 8.37 3.08 -8.50
C LEU A 22 8.29 4.49 -9.09
N SER A 23 7.12 5.12 -8.96
CA SER A 23 6.81 6.40 -9.59
C SER A 23 5.67 7.10 -8.86
N ALA A 24 5.42 8.35 -9.21
CA ALA A 24 4.18 9.04 -8.88
C ALA A 24 3.65 9.80 -10.08
N GLU A 25 2.36 10.06 -10.10
CA GLU A 25 1.66 10.71 -11.20
C GLU A 25 0.86 11.91 -10.72
N SER A 26 0.68 12.90 -11.60
CA SER A 26 -0.18 14.08 -11.36
C SER A 26 0.15 14.86 -10.08
N LEU A 27 1.42 14.90 -9.69
CA LEU A 27 1.87 15.69 -8.53
C LEU A 27 1.68 17.19 -8.80
N ARG A 28 1.22 17.95 -7.80
CA ARG A 28 1.02 19.41 -7.93
C ARG A 28 1.69 20.18 -6.80
N ASN A 29 2.39 21.25 -7.14
CA ASN A 29 2.91 22.19 -6.14
C ASN A 29 1.81 23.18 -5.72
N ARG A 30 1.10 22.89 -4.63
CA ARG A 30 0.04 23.79 -4.13
C ARG A 30 0.56 25.00 -3.37
N SER A 31 1.83 25.01 -3.00
CA SER A 31 2.45 26.11 -2.23
C SER A 31 2.96 27.26 -3.10
N SER A 32 2.81 27.19 -4.42
CA SER A 32 3.17 28.26 -5.35
C SER A 32 2.26 28.22 -6.59
N PRO A 33 0.96 28.55 -6.44
CA PRO A 33 0.01 28.54 -7.56
C PRO A 33 0.36 29.56 -8.66
N LEU A 34 1.20 30.55 -8.34
CA LEU A 34 1.60 31.65 -9.23
C LEU A 34 2.82 31.33 -10.11
N LEU A 35 3.46 30.18 -9.96
CA LEU A 35 4.63 29.78 -10.77
C LEU A 35 4.42 28.38 -11.40
N PRO A 36 3.51 28.26 -12.39
CA PRO A 36 3.14 26.98 -12.99
C PRO A 36 4.29 26.25 -13.72
N GLY A 37 5.41 26.94 -13.98
CA GLY A 37 6.61 26.36 -14.62
C GLY A 37 7.70 25.87 -13.67
N ARG A 38 7.54 25.98 -12.34
CA ARG A 38 8.56 25.50 -11.40
C ARG A 38 8.57 23.98 -11.35
N ARG A 39 9.58 23.38 -11.98
CA ARG A 39 9.86 21.95 -11.92
C ARG A 39 9.97 21.48 -10.47
N LEU A 40 9.09 20.55 -10.11
CA LEU A 40 9.16 19.84 -8.86
C LEU A 40 10.44 19.01 -8.81
N ARG A 41 10.97 18.82 -7.60
CA ARG A 41 12.11 17.94 -7.33
C ARG A 41 11.72 16.94 -6.26
N PRO A 42 10.88 15.95 -6.60
CA PRO A 42 10.19 15.17 -5.62
C PRO A 42 11.04 14.02 -5.07
N TYR A 43 10.78 13.68 -3.82
CA TYR A 43 11.32 12.51 -3.13
C TYR A 43 10.28 11.99 -2.14
N VAL A 44 10.39 10.72 -1.78
CA VAL A 44 9.44 10.05 -0.89
C VAL A 44 10.12 9.78 0.45
N ILE A 45 9.37 10.02 1.52
CA ILE A 45 9.70 9.59 2.87
C ILE A 45 8.72 8.48 3.27
N LEU A 46 9.27 7.37 3.77
CA LEU A 46 8.52 6.30 4.42
C LEU A 46 8.80 6.32 5.91
N SER A 47 7.72 6.26 6.69
CA SER A 47 7.75 6.10 8.13
C SER A 47 6.96 4.86 8.50
N PHE A 48 7.60 3.98 9.26
CA PHE A 48 7.03 2.72 9.70
C PHE A 48 6.54 2.86 11.15
N PRO A 49 5.49 2.13 11.54
CA PRO A 49 4.94 2.24 12.89
C PRO A 49 6.02 1.85 13.91
N ALA A 50 6.26 2.69 14.91
CA ALA A 50 7.32 2.48 15.89
C ALA A 50 7.17 1.14 16.63
N ALA A 51 5.94 0.72 16.90
CA ALA A 51 5.63 -0.58 17.50
C ALA A 51 6.03 -1.78 16.62
N ALA A 52 6.16 -1.58 15.31
CA ALA A 52 6.64 -2.59 14.38
C ALA A 52 8.16 -2.54 14.18
N CYS A 53 8.87 -1.55 14.73
CA CYS A 53 10.32 -1.44 14.60
C CYS A 53 10.96 -1.96 15.90
N ASN A 54 11.82 -2.98 15.81
CA ASN A 54 12.42 -3.69 16.95
C ASN A 54 13.41 -2.88 17.83
N ARG A 55 13.32 -1.55 17.89
CA ARG A 55 14.24 -0.72 18.67
C ARG A 55 13.46 0.40 19.37
N GLY A 56 13.64 0.52 20.69
CA GLY A 56 13.18 1.65 21.51
C GLY A 56 13.86 2.99 21.18
N GLN A 57 14.14 3.23 19.90
CA GLN A 57 14.80 4.39 19.34
C GLN A 57 13.85 5.03 18.31
N LEU A 58 13.99 6.33 18.06
CA LEU A 58 13.17 7.06 17.08
C LEU A 58 13.04 6.27 15.78
N ALA A 59 11.80 6.05 15.31
CA ALA A 59 11.52 5.24 14.14
C ALA A 59 12.37 5.73 12.95
N PRO A 60 13.20 4.86 12.33
CA PRO A 60 14.08 5.27 11.24
C PRO A 60 13.25 5.83 10.08
N ILE A 61 13.68 7.00 9.58
CA ILE A 61 13.06 7.66 8.44
C ILE A 61 13.76 7.17 7.18
N TYR A 62 13.03 6.47 6.31
CA TYR A 62 13.55 6.01 5.04
C TYR A 62 13.20 7.00 3.94
N ARG A 63 14.11 7.23 3.00
CA ARG A 63 13.88 8.18 1.91
C ARG A 63 14.44 7.68 0.60
N THR A 64 13.75 8.03 -0.49
CA THR A 64 14.26 7.85 -1.84
C THR A 64 15.26 8.96 -2.18
N ARG A 65 15.97 8.78 -3.30
CA ARG A 65 16.67 9.86 -3.98
C ARG A 65 15.69 10.94 -4.41
N VAL A 66 16.23 12.15 -4.58
CA VAL A 66 15.48 13.24 -5.20
C VAL A 66 15.46 13.02 -6.70
N ASP A 67 14.27 13.04 -7.27
CA ASP A 67 14.12 13.09 -8.72
C ASP A 67 14.28 14.55 -9.15
N GLU A 68 15.45 14.91 -9.68
CA GLU A 68 15.74 16.27 -10.13
C GLU A 68 15.06 16.57 -11.50
N GLY A 69 14.60 15.55 -12.24
CA GLY A 69 14.10 15.68 -13.62
C GLY A 69 12.61 15.40 -13.84
N GLY A 70 12.00 14.52 -13.03
CA GLY A 70 10.67 13.96 -13.25
C GLY A 70 9.50 14.88 -12.97
N ALA A 71 9.72 16.03 -12.34
CA ALA A 71 8.72 17.08 -12.12
C ALA A 71 7.38 16.54 -11.57
N HIS A 72 6.32 16.54 -12.38
CA HIS A 72 4.98 16.13 -11.99
C HIS A 72 4.76 14.60 -12.04
N HIS A 73 5.65 13.87 -12.74
CA HIS A 73 5.57 12.43 -12.98
C HIS A 73 6.93 11.76 -12.65
N PRO A 74 7.38 11.82 -11.40
CA PRO A 74 8.70 11.31 -11.04
C PRO A 74 8.80 9.79 -11.07
N THR A 75 10.03 9.32 -11.27
CA THR A 75 10.41 7.91 -11.23
C THR A 75 11.63 7.71 -10.33
N TRP A 76 11.51 6.84 -9.33
CA TRP A 76 12.59 6.58 -8.36
C TRP A 76 13.20 5.19 -8.54
N HIS A 77 12.38 4.15 -8.59
CA HIS A 77 12.83 2.75 -8.58
C HIS A 77 13.75 2.39 -7.39
N ASP A 78 13.69 3.16 -6.31
CA ASP A 78 14.51 2.94 -5.12
C ASP A 78 13.83 1.89 -4.23
N THR A 79 14.63 0.94 -3.74
CA THR A 79 14.16 -0.10 -2.82
C THR A 79 14.62 0.21 -1.41
N LEU A 80 13.67 0.29 -0.49
CA LEU A 80 13.85 0.61 0.92
C LEU A 80 13.46 -0.63 1.74
N ARG A 81 14.34 -1.07 2.63
CA ARG A 81 14.11 -2.22 3.49
C ARG A 81 14.06 -1.77 4.95
N ALA A 82 12.96 -2.07 5.63
CA ALA A 82 12.76 -1.75 7.03
C ALA A 82 12.54 -3.04 7.83
N PRO A 83 13.21 -3.20 9.00
CA PRO A 83 12.95 -4.33 9.89
C PRO A 83 11.54 -4.20 10.47
N MET A 84 10.82 -5.32 10.53
CA MET A 84 9.46 -5.42 11.03
C MET A 84 9.40 -6.41 12.19
N ASP A 85 8.57 -6.10 13.17
CA ASP A 85 8.18 -7.01 14.23
C ASP A 85 6.94 -7.83 13.83
N ALA A 86 6.76 -8.99 14.45
CA ALA A 86 5.62 -9.87 14.21
C ALA A 86 4.26 -9.19 14.49
N SER A 87 4.22 -8.15 15.32
CA SER A 87 3.03 -7.31 15.54
C SER A 87 2.50 -6.65 14.27
N PHE A 88 3.37 -6.38 13.28
CA PHE A 88 2.96 -5.87 11.97
C PHE A 88 2.04 -6.85 11.22
N LEU A 89 2.25 -8.15 11.42
CA LEU A 89 1.46 -9.21 10.80
C LEU A 89 0.06 -9.35 11.45
N ARG A 90 -0.03 -9.10 12.77
CA ARG A 90 -1.29 -9.17 13.54
C ARG A 90 -2.27 -8.03 13.21
N GLY A 91 -1.80 -6.96 12.59
CA GLY A 91 -2.63 -5.84 12.15
C GLY A 91 -3.69 -6.21 11.10
N GLY A 92 -3.52 -7.32 10.39
CA GLY A 92 -4.53 -7.88 9.47
C GLY A 92 -5.69 -8.59 10.20
N GLU A 93 -5.41 -9.29 11.29
CA GLU A 93 -6.38 -10.12 12.01
C GLU A 93 -7.30 -9.30 12.93
N GLN A 94 -6.78 -8.24 13.55
CA GLN A 94 -7.56 -7.38 14.45
C GLN A 94 -8.34 -6.31 13.69
N GLY A 95 -9.37 -6.74 12.96
CA GLY A 95 -10.59 -5.95 12.77
C GLY A 95 -10.45 -4.72 11.87
N ARG A 96 -10.93 -4.89 10.63
CA ARG A 96 -11.42 -3.83 9.74
C ARG A 96 -12.54 -3.03 10.45
N GLY A 97 -12.17 -2.13 11.37
CA GLY A 97 -13.13 -1.41 12.21
C GLY A 97 -12.55 -0.75 13.47
N LYS A 98 -11.34 -1.13 13.94
CA LYS A 98 -10.65 -0.42 15.03
C LYS A 98 -9.48 0.37 14.43
N ALA A 99 -9.49 1.68 14.60
CA ALA A 99 -8.54 2.64 14.02
C ALA A 99 -7.09 2.54 14.57
N GLY A 100 -6.62 1.33 14.92
CA GLY A 100 -5.35 1.08 15.59
C GLY A 100 -4.44 0.07 14.89
N GLY A 101 -4.70 -0.28 13.63
CA GLY A 101 -3.83 -1.16 12.85
C GLY A 101 -2.50 -0.50 12.49
N ALA A 102 -1.42 -1.30 12.43
CA ALA A 102 -0.12 -0.83 11.96
C ALA A 102 -0.25 -0.38 10.48
N ALA A 103 0.19 0.84 10.16
CA ALA A 103 0.18 1.40 8.81
C ALA A 103 1.52 2.04 8.46
N VAL A 104 1.94 1.88 7.20
CA VAL A 104 3.12 2.57 6.67
C VAL A 104 2.71 3.94 6.19
N HIS A 105 3.27 4.98 6.79
CA HIS A 105 3.01 6.35 6.39
C HIS A 105 3.97 6.78 5.28
N VAL A 106 3.40 7.27 4.19
CA VAL A 106 4.11 7.67 2.99
C VAL A 106 3.90 9.16 2.78
N SER A 107 4.98 9.92 2.65
CA SER A 107 4.94 11.35 2.34
C SER A 107 5.73 11.65 1.09
N VAL A 108 5.10 12.34 0.14
CA VAL A 108 5.78 12.86 -1.05
C VAL A 108 6.12 14.31 -0.81
N LEU A 109 7.41 14.64 -0.87
CA LEU A 109 7.92 15.99 -0.69
C LEU A 109 8.63 16.46 -1.94
N SER A 110 8.76 17.77 -2.11
CA SER A 110 9.62 18.40 -3.13
C SER A 110 10.70 19.22 -2.45
N LYS A 111 11.95 18.99 -2.87
CA LYS A 111 13.08 19.84 -2.49
C LYS A 111 12.87 21.26 -3.03
N ARG A 112 13.18 22.26 -2.21
CA ARG A 112 13.13 23.69 -2.57
C ARG A 112 14.50 24.31 -2.26
N PRO A 113 15.01 25.21 -3.13
CA PRO A 113 16.37 25.71 -2.98
C PRO A 113 16.53 26.73 -1.85
N LEU A 114 15.48 27.48 -1.53
CA LEU A 114 15.52 28.62 -0.59
C LEU A 114 14.50 28.52 0.55
N ARG A 115 13.75 27.42 0.63
CA ARG A 115 12.73 27.17 1.66
C ARG A 115 12.79 25.70 2.06
N GLY A 116 12.18 25.37 3.21
CA GLY A 116 11.96 23.98 3.59
C GLY A 116 11.19 23.18 2.53
N PRO A 117 11.27 21.85 2.57
CA PRO A 117 10.63 21.00 1.57
C PRO A 117 9.11 21.25 1.47
N ALA A 118 8.53 21.07 0.29
CA ALA A 118 7.08 21.16 0.08
C ALA A 118 6.47 19.78 0.22
N ARG A 119 5.55 19.57 1.16
CA ARG A 119 4.73 18.36 1.13
C ARG A 119 3.73 18.46 -0.03
N LEU A 120 3.83 17.53 -0.97
CA LEU A 120 2.96 17.45 -2.15
C LEU A 120 1.70 16.62 -1.87
N GLY A 121 1.84 15.61 -1.02
CA GLY A 121 0.75 14.76 -0.56
C GLY A 121 1.27 13.66 0.37
N TRP A 122 0.36 12.90 0.95
CA TRP A 122 0.68 11.77 1.81
C TRP A 122 -0.38 10.67 1.70
N CYS A 123 -0.05 9.44 2.06
CA CYS A 123 -1.02 8.35 2.19
C CYS A 123 -0.54 7.37 3.28
N GLU A 124 -1.47 6.52 3.72
CA GLU A 124 -1.17 5.43 4.66
C GLU A 124 -1.51 4.11 3.97
N ILE A 125 -0.56 3.18 4.03
CA ILE A 125 -0.72 1.81 3.54
C ILE A 125 -1.02 0.95 4.76
N PRO A 126 -2.26 0.49 4.95
CA PRO A 126 -2.57 -0.37 6.08
C PRO A 126 -1.85 -1.72 5.93
N SER A 127 -1.42 -2.30 7.05
CA SER A 127 -0.75 -3.61 7.08
C SER A 127 -1.59 -4.71 6.41
N CYS A 128 -2.91 -4.68 6.52
CA CYS A 128 -3.80 -5.65 5.87
C CYS A 128 -3.72 -5.63 4.34
N ASP A 129 -3.46 -4.48 3.73
CA ASP A 129 -3.26 -4.38 2.27
C ASP A 129 -1.94 -5.04 1.84
N ILE A 130 -0.98 -5.21 2.76
CA ILE A 130 0.32 -5.86 2.52
C ILE A 130 0.27 -7.36 2.88
N VAL A 131 -0.30 -7.69 4.03
CA VAL A 131 -0.33 -9.06 4.58
C VAL A 131 -1.41 -9.91 3.91
N ASP A 132 -2.64 -9.39 3.84
CA ASP A 132 -3.80 -10.14 3.33
C ASP A 132 -4.06 -9.84 1.85
N GLY A 133 -3.90 -8.57 1.45
CA GLY A 133 -4.20 -8.09 0.11
C GLY A 133 -3.28 -8.66 -0.97
N LEU A 134 -2.11 -9.17 -0.59
CA LEU A 134 -1.03 -9.54 -1.50
C LEU A 134 -0.54 -10.99 -1.30
N TRP A 135 -1.42 -11.89 -0.85
CA TRP A 135 -1.04 -13.28 -0.57
C TRP A 135 -0.43 -14.00 -1.79
N PRO A 136 0.67 -14.76 -1.63
CA PRO A 136 1.49 -14.86 -0.42
C PRO A 136 2.35 -13.58 -0.21
N PRO A 137 2.52 -13.11 1.03
CA PRO A 137 3.13 -11.82 1.34
C PRO A 137 4.60 -11.69 0.94
N SER A 138 5.27 -12.83 0.67
CA SER A 138 6.66 -12.88 0.17
C SER A 138 6.79 -12.48 -1.31
N VAL A 139 5.71 -12.54 -2.08
CA VAL A 139 5.73 -12.19 -3.49
C VAL A 139 5.66 -10.67 -3.64
N ARG A 140 6.54 -10.12 -4.48
CA ARG A 140 6.53 -8.70 -4.78
C ARG A 140 5.28 -8.31 -5.56
N ARG A 141 4.47 -7.42 -5.00
CA ARG A 141 3.21 -6.96 -5.59
C ARG A 141 3.15 -5.44 -5.70
N ARG A 142 2.50 -4.96 -6.75
CA ARG A 142 2.37 -3.53 -7.02
C ARG A 142 1.14 -2.97 -6.30
N LEU A 143 1.34 -1.85 -5.63
CA LEU A 143 0.33 -1.06 -4.94
C LEU A 143 0.28 0.35 -5.54
N SER A 144 -0.93 0.91 -5.63
CA SER A 144 -1.15 2.28 -6.08
C SER A 144 -2.07 2.98 -5.10
N TYR A 145 -1.61 4.10 -4.53
CA TYR A 145 -2.36 4.84 -3.51
C TYR A 145 -2.58 6.27 -3.95
N ALA A 146 -3.82 6.73 -3.85
CA ALA A 146 -4.15 8.13 -4.01
C ALA A 146 -3.56 8.93 -2.85
N LEU A 147 -2.85 10.00 -3.19
CA LEU A 147 -2.32 10.92 -2.20
C LEU A 147 -3.45 11.79 -1.64
N ARG A 148 -3.36 12.07 -0.35
CA ARG A 148 -4.22 12.99 0.38
C ARG A 148 -3.64 14.39 0.38
N HIS A 149 -4.52 15.36 0.56
CA HIS A 149 -4.17 16.77 0.62
C HIS A 149 -3.23 17.03 1.81
N PRO A 150 -2.11 17.76 1.62
CA PRO A 150 -1.11 17.98 2.67
C PRO A 150 -1.65 18.58 3.97
N CYS A 151 -2.63 19.49 3.89
CA CYS A 151 -3.10 20.27 5.05
C CYS A 151 -4.40 19.76 5.68
N HIS A 152 -5.25 19.07 4.90
CA HIS A 152 -6.64 18.79 5.32
C HIS A 152 -7.04 17.33 5.11
N GLY A 153 -6.13 16.47 4.61
CA GLY A 153 -6.36 15.03 4.50
C GLY A 153 -7.40 14.56 3.48
N GLY A 154 -8.12 15.49 2.82
CA GLY A 154 -9.04 15.20 1.73
C GLY A 154 -8.36 14.68 0.46
N HIS A 155 -9.13 14.42 -0.60
CA HIS A 155 -8.58 13.89 -1.85
C HIS A 155 -7.59 14.87 -2.51
N SER A 156 -6.43 14.37 -2.93
CA SER A 156 -5.51 15.12 -3.80
C SER A 156 -5.52 14.56 -5.22
N HIS A 157 -4.79 15.22 -6.13
CA HIS A 157 -4.72 14.85 -7.54
C HIS A 157 -3.54 13.92 -7.88
N GLY A 158 -2.80 13.40 -6.89
CA GLY A 158 -1.63 12.56 -7.15
C GLY A 158 -1.84 11.10 -6.79
N VAL A 159 -1.18 10.20 -7.52
CA VAL A 159 -1.10 8.76 -7.20
C VAL A 159 0.36 8.38 -7.04
N ILE A 160 0.67 7.56 -6.06
CA ILE A 160 2.00 6.94 -5.90
C ILE A 160 1.92 5.46 -6.20
N HIS A 161 2.89 4.97 -6.97
CA HIS A 161 3.04 3.57 -7.34
C HIS A 161 4.25 2.98 -6.62
N MET A 162 4.03 1.87 -5.93
CA MET A 162 5.05 1.16 -5.17
C MET A 162 4.94 -0.33 -5.46
N ALA A 163 6.00 -1.07 -5.19
CA ALA A 163 5.95 -2.51 -5.08
C ALA A 163 6.39 -2.91 -3.68
N VAL A 164 5.69 -3.84 -3.06
CA VAL A 164 5.97 -4.27 -1.68
C VAL A 164 6.09 -5.79 -1.61
N ARG A 165 6.90 -6.27 -0.66
CA ARG A 165 6.92 -7.66 -0.21
C ARG A 165 7.45 -7.74 1.22
N LEU A 166 6.99 -8.73 1.96
CA LEU A 166 7.59 -9.13 3.22
C LEU A 166 8.73 -10.13 2.97
N LEU A 167 9.78 -10.02 3.77
CA LEU A 167 10.94 -10.90 3.78
C LEU A 167 11.11 -11.43 5.19
N GLY A 168 11.70 -12.61 5.32
CA GLY A 168 12.02 -13.21 6.61
C GLY A 168 11.44 -14.61 6.78
N PRO A 169 11.87 -15.28 7.85
CA PRO A 169 11.51 -16.65 8.12
C PRO A 169 10.05 -16.68 8.56
N HIS A 170 9.42 -17.83 8.37
CA HIS A 170 8.08 -18.11 8.89
C HIS A 170 6.93 -17.36 8.24
N LEU A 171 7.16 -16.59 7.17
CA LEU A 171 6.08 -16.08 6.30
C LEU A 171 5.23 -17.21 5.72
N GLU A 172 5.83 -18.38 5.49
CA GLU A 172 5.14 -19.60 5.05
C GLU A 172 4.20 -20.18 6.11
N ARG A 173 4.43 -19.86 7.39
CA ARG A 173 3.58 -20.29 8.51
C ARG A 173 2.39 -19.37 8.76
N LEU A 174 2.32 -18.22 8.08
CA LEU A 174 1.13 -17.40 8.11
C LEU A 174 -0.02 -18.22 7.52
N ALA A 175 -1.15 -18.24 8.20
CA ALA A 175 -2.34 -18.88 7.67
C ALA A 175 -2.81 -18.09 6.45
N ARG A 176 -3.16 -18.79 5.36
CA ARG A 176 -3.81 -18.13 4.23
C ARG A 176 -5.09 -17.47 4.76
N PRO A 177 -5.29 -16.15 4.55
CA PRO A 177 -6.53 -15.51 4.97
C PRO A 177 -7.71 -16.22 4.32
N SER A 178 -8.79 -16.44 5.07
CA SER A 178 -9.98 -17.06 4.53
C SER A 178 -10.45 -16.27 3.30
N PRO A 179 -10.89 -16.95 2.23
CA PRO A 179 -11.48 -16.26 1.09
C PRO A 179 -12.57 -15.33 1.62
N ARG A 180 -12.54 -14.05 1.24
CA ARG A 180 -13.65 -13.16 1.57
C ARG A 180 -14.92 -13.84 1.07
N PRO A 181 -15.97 -13.99 1.91
CA PRO A 181 -17.24 -14.49 1.42
C PRO A 181 -17.64 -13.62 0.22
N ALA A 182 -18.02 -14.28 -0.88
CA ALA A 182 -18.55 -13.57 -2.03
C ALA A 182 -19.64 -12.60 -1.52
N PRO A 183 -19.68 -11.35 -2.01
CA PRO A 183 -20.74 -10.44 -1.60
C PRO A 183 -22.06 -11.16 -1.90
N GLU A 184 -22.89 -11.37 -0.87
CA GLU A 184 -24.17 -12.02 -1.11
C GLU A 184 -24.95 -11.19 -2.11
N PRO A 185 -25.63 -11.83 -3.07
CA PRO A 185 -26.42 -11.13 -4.06
C PRO A 185 -27.46 -10.26 -3.35
N GLY A 186 -27.23 -8.95 -3.35
CA GLY A 186 -28.09 -7.96 -2.69
C GLY A 186 -27.36 -6.98 -1.76
N TRP A 187 -26.09 -7.20 -1.42
CA TRP A 187 -25.33 -6.26 -0.58
C TRP A 187 -24.27 -5.52 -1.38
N TYR A 188 -24.49 -4.22 -1.59
CA TYR A 188 -23.51 -3.33 -2.22
C TYR A 188 -22.38 -3.04 -1.23
N VAL A 189 -21.15 -3.49 -1.55
CA VAL A 189 -19.96 -2.96 -0.87
C VAL A 189 -19.66 -1.60 -1.49
N THR A 190 -20.03 -0.53 -0.79
CA THR A 190 -19.62 0.83 -1.14
C THR A 190 -18.12 0.96 -0.94
N ALA A 191 -17.33 0.65 -1.97
CA ALA A 191 -16.00 1.24 -2.10
C ALA A 191 -16.21 2.72 -2.42
N ILE A 192 -15.61 3.62 -1.65
CA ILE A 192 -15.66 5.05 -1.94
C ILE A 192 -15.19 5.28 -3.38
N GLY A 193 -16.14 5.57 -4.29
CA GLY A 193 -15.86 6.26 -5.55
C GLY A 193 -16.43 5.69 -6.86
N ILE A 194 -16.77 4.40 -7.01
CA ILE A 194 -17.34 3.86 -8.27
C ILE A 194 -18.21 2.62 -7.97
N PRO A 195 -19.51 2.57 -8.33
CA PRO A 195 -20.30 1.34 -8.24
C PRO A 195 -19.82 0.37 -9.32
N ALA A 196 -19.15 -0.71 -8.92
CA ALA A 196 -18.89 -1.84 -9.79
C ALA A 196 -20.18 -2.70 -9.85
N ALA A 197 -20.97 -2.57 -10.91
CA ALA A 197 -22.01 -3.53 -11.21
C ALA A 197 -21.35 -4.84 -11.64
N ALA A 198 -21.50 -5.89 -10.85
CA ALA A 198 -21.20 -7.25 -11.32
C ALA A 198 -22.27 -7.61 -12.37
N PRO A 199 -21.90 -8.09 -13.56
CA PRO A 199 -22.88 -8.59 -14.51
C PRO A 199 -23.59 -9.79 -13.87
N ALA A 200 -24.92 -9.72 -13.79
CA ALA A 200 -25.75 -10.83 -13.38
C ALA A 200 -25.44 -12.02 -14.29
N ALA A 201 -24.90 -13.10 -13.71
CA ALA A 201 -24.83 -14.37 -14.39
C ALA A 201 -26.28 -14.80 -14.69
N ALA A 202 -26.66 -14.71 -15.98
CA ALA A 202 -27.90 -15.25 -16.47
C ALA A 202 -27.86 -16.78 -16.24
N PHE A 203 -28.52 -17.23 -15.17
CA PHE A 203 -28.85 -18.63 -15.00
C PHE A 203 -29.86 -19.00 -16.09
N LEU A 204 -29.37 -19.64 -17.15
CA LEU A 204 -30.20 -20.44 -18.04
C LEU A 204 -30.59 -21.70 -17.25
N LEU A 205 -31.81 -21.71 -16.72
CA LEU A 205 -32.45 -22.94 -16.25
C LEU A 205 -33.03 -23.71 -17.46
N PRO A 206 -32.92 -25.04 -17.49
CA PRO A 206 -33.57 -25.87 -18.50
C PRO A 206 -35.06 -26.04 -18.15
N GLU A 207 -35.95 -25.75 -19.09
CA GLU A 207 -37.37 -26.12 -18.96
C GLU A 207 -37.53 -27.65 -19.10
N SER A 208 -37.76 -28.32 -17.97
CA SER A 208 -38.31 -29.68 -17.93
C SER A 208 -39.82 -29.59 -17.79
N GLY A 209 -40.54 -30.16 -18.76
CA GLY A 209 -41.99 -30.15 -18.82
C GLY A 209 -42.67 -31.03 -17.77
N THR A 210 -43.96 -30.75 -17.53
CA THR A 210 -44.97 -31.76 -17.12
C THR A 210 -46.39 -31.23 -17.36
N HIS A 211 -46.94 -31.66 -18.49
CA HIS A 211 -48.30 -32.15 -18.79
C HIS A 211 -49.53 -31.86 -17.87
N VAL A 212 -50.63 -31.46 -18.55
CA VAL A 212 -52.12 -31.64 -18.40
C VAL A 212 -52.92 -31.09 -17.19
N PRO A 213 -54.25 -30.76 -17.33
CA PRO A 213 -55.27 -31.36 -18.25
C PRO A 213 -56.36 -30.47 -18.92
N TYR A 214 -56.98 -31.06 -19.97
CA TYR A 214 -58.39 -31.05 -20.47
C TYR A 214 -59.34 -29.85 -20.15
N TRP A 215 -60.21 -29.33 -21.04
CA TRP A 215 -61.30 -29.98 -21.80
C TRP A 215 -61.81 -29.17 -23.04
N ARG A 216 -62.20 -29.93 -24.08
CA ARG A 216 -63.25 -29.77 -25.13
C ARG A 216 -63.94 -28.42 -25.41
N ARG A 217 -64.07 -28.07 -26.69
CA ARG A 217 -65.19 -28.49 -27.56
C ARG A 217 -64.79 -28.51 -29.03
#